data_AF-A0A1Q8I109-F1
#
_entry.id   AF-A0A1Q8I109-F1
#
_cell.length_a   1.000
_cell.length_b   1.000
_cell.length_c   1.000
_cell.angle_alpha   90.00
_cell.angle_beta   90.00
_cell.angle_gamma   90.00
#
_symmetry.space_group_name_H-M   'P 1'
#
loop_
_entity.id
_entity.type
_entity.pdbx_description
1 polymer ?
#
loop_
_entity_poly.entity_id
_entity_poly.type
_entity_poly.pdbx_seq_one_letter_code
_entity_poly.pdbx_strand_id
1 'polypeptide(L)'
;MSYWGDIARALEDVDPVCPSRVAAAALWKAIAADDEGAAAGNAPDQVVQAVCAVDRAWLVQLGQDPDTSTKSLEQAIAFCQGLRTAHGRSTLPVRYAQVELTAVLGLRDEALEQLREARLFSFGKTDTGAVLATARMHDDYSGVISTATATPNRAEADPVETARGLGAVLVPYLAHQRLVEAEDAFASLSRLDLPDVVSLQCLADRLEYLGLSSQWQRAIALIRHSPMKAVSEASAWQLMNTAVGLALVMREANRADYGKHALGASLSWTTPWGNLELTAWDTVVHAYDVMTAFVRGIAHRFDVRNGNNGVSYRVEMRMAAEAAGLASRSYGTVTSAIPADRARLRNQGALLKEVRELLTLSRGYGMESVRQRAMSTAETVSASLSEVVDDSALELVVDLRLAFGRLLAALGANERAEKEHLDTAELSLSQGWTETACAALALASHAAQARGDSASSGRVWHQCREAMESWPMNRPGERCGILVDAVGDPLVAVQVLSALAEVLVDGVEEDHSRAPIIREIISRASEQASRCVSPPRSAVESLARVEERIAPYGRGRGGRRRPGSTTTITTDGQAASGGD
;
A
#
# COMPACT_ATOMS: atom_id res chain seq x y z
N MET A 1 -19.96 -23.64 18.58
CA MET A 1 -19.60 -22.24 18.27
C MET A 1 -18.97 -22.27 16.88
N SER A 2 -19.31 -21.33 16.00
CA SER A 2 -18.70 -21.27 14.66
C SER A 2 -17.40 -20.47 14.75
N TYR A 3 -16.39 -20.86 13.98
CA TYR A 3 -15.09 -20.19 13.90
C TYR A 3 -15.20 -18.65 13.79
N TRP A 4 -16.02 -18.17 12.86
CA TRP A 4 -16.27 -16.73 12.67
C TRP A 4 -16.98 -16.06 13.86
N GLY A 5 -17.79 -16.80 14.62
CA GLY A 5 -18.45 -16.29 15.82
C GLY A 5 -17.48 -16.08 16.99
N ASP A 6 -16.43 -16.88 17.07
CA ASP A 6 -15.39 -16.72 18.09
C ASP A 6 -14.45 -15.56 17.77
N ILE A 7 -14.14 -15.37 16.48
CA ILE A 7 -13.44 -14.17 15.99
C ILE A 7 -14.27 -12.90 16.27
N ALA A 8 -15.57 -12.92 15.96
CA ALA A 8 -16.45 -11.78 16.21
C ALA A 8 -16.45 -11.36 17.69
N ARG A 9 -16.53 -12.33 18.61
CA ARG A 9 -16.49 -12.05 20.04
C ARG A 9 -15.14 -11.50 20.48
N ALA A 10 -14.03 -12.05 19.98
CA ALA A 10 -12.71 -11.56 20.33
C ALA A 10 -12.46 -10.12 19.82
N LEU A 11 -13.09 -9.73 18.71
CA LEU A 11 -12.99 -8.38 18.15
C LEU A 11 -13.69 -7.31 19.00
N GLU A 12 -14.68 -7.67 19.82
CA GLU A 12 -15.39 -6.72 20.70
C GLU A 12 -14.44 -6.06 21.71
N ASP A 13 -13.39 -6.77 22.12
CA ASP A 13 -12.40 -6.32 23.10
C ASP A 13 -11.17 -5.62 22.47
N VAL A 14 -11.08 -5.57 21.13
CA VAL A 14 -9.91 -5.02 20.42
C VAL A 14 -10.16 -3.56 20.06
N ASP A 15 -9.49 -2.66 20.78
CA ASP A 15 -9.48 -1.24 20.44
C ASP A 15 -8.81 -1.00 19.06
N PRO A 16 -9.47 -0.29 18.12
CA PRO A 16 -8.95 -0.10 16.77
C PRO A 16 -7.73 0.83 16.69
N VAL A 17 -7.49 1.64 17.72
CA VAL A 17 -6.43 2.64 17.75
C VAL A 17 -5.25 2.16 18.60
N CYS A 18 -5.54 1.56 19.76
CA CYS A 18 -4.58 1.15 20.79
C CYS A 18 -4.97 -0.18 21.43
N PRO A 19 -4.91 -1.30 20.70
CA PRO A 19 -5.28 -2.60 21.22
C PRO A 19 -4.37 -3.01 22.38
N SER A 20 -4.96 -3.55 23.44
CA SER A 20 -4.18 -4.10 24.57
C SER A 20 -3.49 -5.40 24.16
N ARG A 21 -2.41 -5.76 24.88
CA ARG A 21 -1.74 -7.05 24.67
C ARG A 21 -2.68 -8.24 24.85
N VAL A 22 -3.54 -8.17 25.86
CA VAL A 22 -4.46 -9.26 26.20
C VAL A 22 -5.50 -9.45 25.09
N ALA A 23 -6.10 -8.35 24.60
CA ALA A 23 -7.05 -8.40 23.50
C ALA A 23 -6.42 -8.90 22.20
N ALA A 24 -5.21 -8.43 21.88
CA ALA A 24 -4.49 -8.87 20.68
C ALA A 24 -4.18 -10.38 20.70
N ALA A 25 -3.75 -10.91 21.85
CA ALA A 25 -3.50 -12.33 22.04
C ALA A 25 -4.78 -13.17 22.02
N ALA A 26 -5.89 -12.66 22.58
CA ALA A 26 -7.18 -13.32 22.55
C ALA A 26 -7.72 -13.46 21.12
N LEU A 27 -7.61 -12.40 20.31
CA LEU A 27 -7.98 -12.43 18.90
C LEU A 27 -7.11 -13.42 18.10
N TRP A 28 -5.79 -13.42 18.31
CA TRP A 28 -4.92 -14.41 17.67
C TRP A 28 -5.30 -15.85 18.05
N LYS A 29 -5.62 -16.10 19.32
CA LYS A 29 -6.08 -17.42 19.78
C LYS A 29 -7.37 -17.87 19.10
N ALA A 30 -8.31 -16.95 18.85
CA ALA A 30 -9.54 -17.24 18.13
C ALA A 30 -9.27 -17.57 16.65
N ILE A 31 -8.35 -16.85 16.00
CA ILE A 31 -7.98 -17.05 14.59
C ILE A 31 -7.16 -18.33 14.39
N ALA A 32 -6.24 -18.63 15.31
CA ALA A 32 -5.38 -19.80 15.23
C ALA A 32 -6.10 -21.13 15.60
N ALA A 33 -7.37 -21.07 16.02
CA ALA A 33 -8.17 -22.25 16.26
C ALA A 33 -8.45 -22.95 14.92
N ASP A 34 -8.09 -24.23 14.82
CA ASP A 34 -8.17 -25.01 13.58
C ASP A 34 -9.63 -25.26 13.17
N ASP A 35 -10.01 -24.93 11.93
CA ASP A 35 -11.30 -25.27 11.32
C ASP A 35 -11.14 -25.49 9.80
N GLU A 36 -11.32 -26.74 9.35
CA GLU A 36 -11.19 -27.18 7.94
C GLU A 36 -12.25 -26.56 6.99
N GLY A 37 -13.11 -25.65 7.45
CA GLY A 37 -14.12 -24.94 6.63
C GLY A 37 -13.93 -23.42 6.46
N ALA A 38 -12.90 -22.82 7.06
CA ALA A 38 -12.75 -21.37 7.21
C ALA A 38 -12.11 -20.66 6.00
N ALA A 39 -12.59 -20.90 4.78
CA ALA A 39 -12.14 -20.13 3.61
C ALA A 39 -12.47 -18.63 3.78
N ALA A 40 -11.51 -17.74 3.49
CA ALA A 40 -11.66 -16.30 3.66
C ALA A 40 -12.89 -15.70 2.94
N GLY A 41 -13.28 -16.26 1.79
CA GLY A 41 -14.47 -15.85 1.04
C GLY A 41 -15.80 -16.15 1.74
N ASN A 42 -15.81 -17.03 2.74
CA ASN A 42 -17.02 -17.39 3.51
C ASN A 42 -17.18 -16.53 4.78
N ALA A 43 -16.28 -15.58 5.02
CA ALA A 43 -16.33 -14.71 6.19
C ALA A 43 -17.56 -13.79 6.13
N PRO A 44 -18.34 -13.65 7.23
CA PRO A 44 -19.45 -12.70 7.28
C PRO A 44 -18.98 -11.24 7.13
N ASP A 45 -19.72 -10.42 6.39
CA ASP A 45 -19.38 -9.01 6.14
C ASP A 45 -19.08 -8.20 7.41
N GLN A 46 -19.82 -8.46 8.50
CA GLN A 46 -19.61 -7.80 9.79
C GLN A 46 -18.23 -8.11 10.37
N VAL A 47 -17.80 -9.39 10.29
CA VAL A 47 -16.47 -9.80 10.74
C VAL A 47 -15.40 -9.19 9.85
N VAL A 48 -15.64 -9.16 8.54
CA VAL A 48 -14.72 -8.55 7.58
C VAL A 48 -14.49 -7.08 7.89
N GLN A 49 -15.57 -6.33 8.13
CA GLN A 49 -15.50 -4.92 8.50
C GLN A 49 -14.76 -4.70 9.81
N ALA A 50 -15.06 -5.50 10.84
CA ALA A 50 -14.42 -5.39 12.15
C ALA A 50 -12.91 -5.71 12.08
N VAL A 51 -12.50 -6.78 11.40
CA VAL A 51 -11.07 -7.09 11.18
C VAL A 51 -10.39 -5.96 10.41
N CYS A 52 -11.01 -5.47 9.33
CA CYS A 52 -10.43 -4.38 8.52
C CYS A 52 -10.28 -3.05 9.28
N ALA A 53 -11.03 -2.85 10.37
CA ALA A 53 -10.93 -1.66 11.20
C ALA A 53 -9.78 -1.72 12.20
N VAL A 54 -9.39 -2.92 12.66
CA VAL A 54 -8.40 -3.12 13.73
C VAL A 54 -7.07 -3.70 13.25
N ASP A 55 -7.03 -4.33 12.08
CA ASP A 55 -5.93 -5.21 11.69
C ASP A 55 -4.54 -4.58 11.74
N ARG A 56 -4.38 -3.33 11.29
CA ARG A 56 -3.09 -2.65 11.35
C ARG A 56 -2.59 -2.55 12.79
N ALA A 57 -3.41 -1.97 13.68
CA ALA A 57 -3.04 -1.77 15.07
C ALA A 57 -2.88 -3.11 15.80
N TRP A 58 -3.75 -4.08 15.50
CA TRP A 58 -3.72 -5.42 16.05
C TRP A 58 -2.43 -6.17 15.67
N LEU A 59 -2.06 -6.21 14.38
CA LEU A 59 -0.86 -6.89 13.91
C LEU A 59 0.40 -6.29 14.55
N VAL A 60 0.46 -4.96 14.64
CA VAL A 60 1.58 -4.26 15.27
C VAL A 60 1.66 -4.60 16.75
N GLN A 61 0.53 -4.59 17.48
CA GLN A 61 0.49 -4.98 18.89
C GLN A 61 0.88 -6.45 19.11
N LEU A 62 0.41 -7.35 18.24
CA LEU A 62 0.74 -8.77 18.27
C LEU A 62 2.24 -8.99 18.09
N GLY A 63 2.88 -8.23 17.20
CA GLY A 63 4.33 -8.26 16.97
C GLY A 63 5.17 -7.60 18.05
N GLN A 64 4.57 -6.78 18.92
CA GLN A 64 5.22 -6.21 20.09
C GLN A 64 5.30 -7.19 21.28
N ASP A 65 4.81 -8.42 21.13
CA ASP A 65 5.03 -9.53 22.06
C ASP A 65 6.17 -10.43 21.53
N PRO A 66 7.29 -10.57 22.27
CA PRO A 66 8.40 -11.42 21.86
C PRO A 66 8.06 -12.92 21.92
N ASP A 67 7.01 -13.32 22.63
CA ASP A 67 6.60 -14.72 22.73
C ASP A 67 5.71 -15.14 21.54
N THR A 68 5.20 -14.19 20.76
CA THR A 68 4.55 -14.48 19.47
C THR A 68 5.60 -14.83 18.43
N SER A 69 5.61 -16.08 17.94
CA SER A 69 6.58 -16.50 16.93
C SER A 69 6.45 -15.73 15.61
N THR A 70 7.56 -15.59 14.86
CA THR A 70 7.56 -14.99 13.51
C THR A 70 6.58 -15.69 12.57
N LYS A 71 6.53 -17.03 12.61
CA LYS A 71 5.57 -17.84 11.86
C LYS A 71 4.11 -17.48 12.20
N SER A 72 3.79 -17.26 13.48
CA SER A 72 2.45 -16.84 13.89
C SER A 72 2.12 -15.44 13.38
N LEU A 73 3.07 -14.52 13.37
CA LEU A 73 2.90 -13.19 12.78
C LEU A 73 2.67 -13.26 11.27
N GLU A 74 3.43 -14.07 10.54
CA GLU A 74 3.24 -14.30 9.11
C GLU A 74 1.85 -14.88 8.81
N GLN A 75 1.38 -15.83 9.63
CA GLN A 75 0.04 -16.39 9.53
C GLN A 75 -1.06 -15.33 9.80
N ALA A 76 -0.89 -14.49 10.82
CA ALA A 76 -1.83 -13.41 11.12
C ALA A 76 -1.89 -12.37 9.98
N ILE A 77 -0.74 -12.01 9.42
CA ILE A 77 -0.63 -11.13 8.25
C ILE A 77 -1.34 -11.76 7.05
N ALA A 78 -1.06 -13.03 6.74
CA ALA A 78 -1.67 -13.75 5.64
C ALA A 78 -3.19 -13.87 5.80
N PHE A 79 -3.68 -14.07 7.02
CA PHE A 79 -5.10 -14.06 7.35
C PHE A 79 -5.74 -12.71 7.00
N CYS A 80 -5.19 -11.59 7.48
CA CYS A 80 -5.71 -10.25 7.16
C CYS A 80 -5.65 -9.93 5.67
N GLN A 81 -4.55 -10.26 5.00
CA GLN A 81 -4.39 -10.05 3.56
C GLN A 81 -5.39 -10.88 2.75
N GLY A 82 -5.54 -12.16 3.09
CA GLY A 82 -6.46 -13.08 2.43
C GLY A 82 -7.91 -12.64 2.59
N LEU A 83 -8.30 -12.24 3.81
CA LEU A 83 -9.63 -11.72 4.11
C LEU A 83 -9.91 -10.42 3.34
N ARG A 84 -8.96 -9.47 3.30
CA ARG A 84 -9.13 -8.25 2.51
C ARG A 84 -9.27 -8.54 1.02
N THR A 85 -8.40 -9.40 0.48
CA THR A 85 -8.40 -9.75 -0.96
C THR A 85 -9.69 -10.46 -1.37
N ALA A 86 -10.15 -11.44 -0.57
CA ALA A 86 -11.37 -12.19 -0.86
C ALA A 86 -12.64 -11.30 -0.86
N HIS A 87 -12.59 -10.15 -0.18
CA HIS A 87 -13.70 -9.21 -0.06
C HIS A 87 -13.45 -7.87 -0.79
N GLY A 88 -12.45 -7.82 -1.68
CA GLY A 88 -12.13 -6.64 -2.48
C GLY A 88 -11.74 -5.40 -1.66
N ARG A 89 -11.22 -5.57 -0.43
CA ARG A 89 -10.77 -4.48 0.45
C ARG A 89 -9.31 -4.13 0.20
N SER A 90 -8.96 -2.85 0.40
CA SER A 90 -7.58 -2.37 0.30
C SER A 90 -6.65 -3.16 1.22
N THR A 91 -5.52 -3.65 0.70
CA THR A 91 -4.47 -4.32 1.50
C THR A 91 -3.44 -3.34 2.09
N LEU A 92 -3.58 -2.04 1.79
CA LEU A 92 -2.66 -1.00 2.21
C LEU A 92 -2.47 -0.90 3.74
N PRO A 93 -3.51 -0.99 4.59
CA PRO A 93 -3.32 -0.96 6.04
C PRO A 93 -2.42 -2.08 6.57
N VAL A 94 -2.51 -3.29 5.98
CA VAL A 94 -1.66 -4.43 6.35
C VAL A 94 -0.22 -4.21 5.90
N ARG A 95 0.00 -3.57 4.74
CA ARG A 95 1.35 -3.16 4.30
C ARG A 95 1.97 -2.14 5.25
N TYR A 96 1.20 -1.15 5.71
CA TYR A 96 1.69 -0.23 6.74
C TYR A 96 2.00 -0.92 8.07
N ALA A 97 1.20 -1.92 8.46
CA ALA A 97 1.51 -2.75 9.63
C ALA A 97 2.87 -3.46 9.47
N GLN A 98 3.15 -4.03 8.29
CA GLN A 98 4.45 -4.66 8.00
C GLN A 98 5.61 -3.68 8.11
N VAL A 99 5.45 -2.45 7.59
CA VAL A 99 6.44 -1.38 7.76
C VAL A 99 6.68 -1.10 9.24
N GLU A 100 5.63 -0.95 10.04
CA GLU A 100 5.75 -0.68 11.48
C GLU A 100 6.36 -1.86 12.25
N LEU A 101 6.12 -3.10 11.80
CA LEU A 101 6.69 -4.31 12.39
C LEU A 101 8.20 -4.45 12.17
N THR A 102 8.78 -3.78 11.16
CA THR A 102 10.24 -3.83 10.91
C THR A 102 11.06 -3.44 12.16
N ALA A 103 10.53 -2.53 12.98
CA ALA A 103 11.17 -2.11 14.22
C ALA A 103 11.27 -3.24 15.26
N VAL A 104 10.17 -3.96 15.51
CA VAL A 104 10.14 -5.08 16.46
C VAL A 104 10.85 -6.31 15.90
N LEU A 105 10.91 -6.46 14.57
CA LEU A 105 11.61 -7.54 13.88
C LEU A 105 13.13 -7.28 13.73
N GLY A 106 13.60 -6.07 14.05
CA GLY A 106 15.02 -5.71 13.93
C GLY A 106 15.50 -5.56 12.48
N LEU A 107 14.59 -5.36 11.53
CA LEU A 107 14.87 -5.34 10.09
C LEU A 107 15.13 -3.91 9.59
N ARG A 108 16.26 -3.32 10.02
CA ARG A 108 16.61 -1.92 9.68
C ARG A 108 16.74 -1.71 8.17
N ASP A 109 17.43 -2.61 7.48
CA ASP A 109 17.73 -2.43 6.06
C ASP A 109 16.48 -2.60 5.17
N GLU A 110 15.54 -3.44 5.58
CA GLU A 110 14.29 -3.70 4.84
C GLU A 110 13.22 -2.62 5.08
N ALA A 111 13.31 -1.86 6.18
CA ALA A 111 12.28 -0.88 6.56
C ALA A 111 12.03 0.17 5.46
N LEU A 112 13.08 0.68 4.83
CA LEU A 112 12.97 1.64 3.73
C LEU A 112 12.34 1.02 2.48
N GLU A 113 12.73 -0.20 2.15
CA GLU A 113 12.18 -0.91 0.99
C GLU A 113 10.69 -1.20 1.19
N GLN A 114 10.31 -1.68 2.37
CA GLN A 114 8.91 -1.91 2.74
C GLN A 114 8.09 -0.62 2.70
N LEU A 115 8.64 0.51 3.18
CA LEU A 115 7.96 1.80 3.10
C LEU A 115 7.78 2.28 1.65
N ARG A 116 8.81 2.11 0.82
CA ARG A 116 8.76 2.44 -0.62
C ARG A 116 7.72 1.59 -1.32
N GLU A 117 7.68 0.29 -1.05
CA GLU A 117 6.65 -0.59 -1.57
C GLU A 117 5.25 -0.15 -1.12
N ALA A 118 5.03 0.08 0.17
CA ALA A 118 3.72 0.51 0.67
C ALA A 118 3.22 1.81 0.01
N ARG A 119 4.12 2.76 -0.28
CA ARG A 119 3.80 4.01 -1.00
C ARG A 119 3.34 3.78 -2.44
N LEU A 120 3.78 2.72 -3.11
CA LEU A 120 3.27 2.38 -4.43
C LEU A 120 1.78 2.00 -4.39
N PHE A 121 1.29 1.54 -3.24
CA PHE A 121 -0.12 1.17 -3.04
C PHE A 121 -0.95 2.34 -2.48
N SER A 122 -0.34 3.47 -2.13
CA SER A 122 -1.03 4.60 -1.49
C SER A 122 -1.50 5.68 -2.46
N PHE A 123 -2.54 6.41 -2.06
CA PHE A 123 -3.17 7.49 -2.82
C PHE A 123 -2.67 8.87 -2.37
N GLY A 124 -1.42 9.20 -2.66
CA GLY A 124 -0.85 10.55 -2.52
C GLY A 124 -0.62 11.06 -1.10
N LYS A 125 -1.51 10.79 -0.13
CA LYS A 125 -1.29 11.13 1.28
C LYS A 125 -0.30 10.13 1.87
N THR A 126 0.84 10.64 2.34
CA THR A 126 1.82 9.84 3.08
C THR A 126 1.21 9.39 4.41
N ASP A 127 1.39 8.10 4.70
CA ASP A 127 0.97 7.56 5.99
C ASP A 127 1.97 7.96 7.07
N THR A 128 1.50 8.73 8.05
CA THR A 128 2.32 9.33 9.10
C THR A 128 2.97 8.27 9.98
N GLY A 129 2.21 7.24 10.38
CA GLY A 129 2.69 6.15 11.24
C GLY A 129 3.83 5.35 10.62
N ALA A 130 3.65 4.85 9.40
CA ALA A 130 4.64 4.05 8.69
C ALA A 130 5.91 4.85 8.37
N VAL A 131 5.77 6.12 7.98
CA VAL A 131 6.91 7.01 7.72
C VAL A 131 7.66 7.31 9.01
N LEU A 132 6.97 7.63 10.11
CA LEU A 132 7.61 7.87 11.40
C LEU A 132 8.32 6.62 11.95
N ALA A 133 7.71 5.43 11.81
CA ALA A 133 8.33 4.17 12.22
C ALA A 133 9.66 3.94 11.49
N THR A 134 9.66 4.11 10.17
CA THR A 134 10.86 3.96 9.33
C THR A 134 11.89 5.05 9.64
N ALA A 135 11.47 6.31 9.77
CA ALA A 135 12.38 7.42 10.06
C ALA A 135 13.06 7.25 11.42
N ARG A 136 12.32 6.82 12.45
CA ARG A 136 12.88 6.48 13.77
C ARG A 136 13.83 5.27 13.70
N MET A 137 13.60 4.31 12.81
CA MET A 137 14.48 3.14 12.60
C MET A 137 15.86 3.54 12.07
N HIS A 138 15.91 4.58 11.22
CA HIS A 138 17.13 5.06 10.57
C HIS A 138 17.77 6.29 11.24
N ASP A 139 17.21 6.77 12.36
CA ASP A 139 17.62 8.03 12.99
C ASP A 139 17.51 9.24 12.03
N ASP A 140 16.54 9.19 11.10
CA ASP A 140 16.22 10.26 10.15
C ASP A 140 15.45 11.38 10.86
N TYR A 141 16.16 12.19 11.66
CA TYR A 141 15.56 13.26 12.46
C TYR A 141 14.88 14.33 11.61
N SER A 142 15.45 14.68 10.46
CA SER A 142 14.84 15.61 9.51
C SER A 142 13.51 15.09 8.95
N GLY A 143 13.47 13.80 8.59
CA GLY A 143 12.28 13.12 8.10
C GLY A 143 11.19 13.00 9.16
N VAL A 144 11.57 12.72 10.42
CA VAL A 144 10.62 12.73 11.55
C VAL A 144 9.99 14.10 11.73
N ILE A 145 10.80 15.17 11.80
CA ILE A 145 10.29 16.54 11.95
C ILE A 145 9.37 16.89 10.78
N SER A 146 9.85 16.70 9.54
CA SER A 146 9.07 17.03 8.34
C SER A 146 7.73 16.30 8.30
N THR A 147 7.71 15.02 8.65
CA THR A 147 6.49 14.19 8.64
C THR A 147 5.52 14.63 9.73
N ALA A 148 5.99 14.78 10.96
CA ALA A 148 5.16 15.15 12.09
C ALA A 148 4.59 16.57 11.96
N THR A 149 5.36 17.53 11.40
CA THR A 149 4.88 18.91 11.23
C THR A 149 3.99 19.11 10.01
N ALA A 150 4.03 18.21 9.03
CA ALA A 150 3.15 18.26 7.86
C ALA A 150 1.70 17.88 8.20
N THR A 151 1.49 17.16 9.30
CA THR A 151 0.17 16.78 9.78
C THR A 151 -0.33 17.81 10.79
N PRO A 152 -1.48 18.48 10.54
CA PRO A 152 -1.99 19.46 11.48
C PRO A 152 -2.38 18.77 12.79
N ASN A 153 -1.89 19.31 13.91
CA ASN A 153 -2.29 18.86 15.25
C ASN A 153 -3.78 19.09 15.44
N ARG A 154 -4.55 18.02 15.56
CA ARG A 154 -5.99 18.06 15.83
C ARG A 154 -6.29 17.27 17.10
N ALA A 155 -5.75 17.75 18.22
CA ALA A 155 -5.85 17.08 19.52
C ALA A 155 -7.31 16.73 19.93
N GLU A 156 -8.27 17.56 19.53
CA GLU A 156 -9.70 17.33 19.81
C GLU A 156 -10.31 16.22 18.94
N ALA A 157 -9.81 16.03 17.72
CA ALA A 157 -10.34 15.04 16.77
C ALA A 157 -9.60 13.70 16.85
N ASP A 158 -8.28 13.74 17.03
CA ASP A 158 -7.44 12.56 17.20
C ASP A 158 -6.29 12.87 18.19
N PRO A 159 -6.53 12.71 19.50
CA PRO A 159 -5.51 12.96 20.51
C PRO A 159 -4.36 11.94 20.43
N VAL A 160 -4.62 10.72 19.93
CA VAL A 160 -3.60 9.67 19.86
C VAL A 160 -2.62 9.92 18.71
N GLU A 161 -3.10 10.23 17.51
CA GLU A 161 -2.24 10.62 16.39
C GLU A 161 -1.42 11.87 16.75
N THR A 162 -2.08 12.86 17.37
CA THR A 162 -1.41 14.08 17.85
C THR A 162 -0.30 13.75 18.86
N ALA A 163 -0.58 12.88 19.83
CA ALA A 163 0.39 12.46 20.84
C ALA A 163 1.59 11.72 20.22
N ARG A 164 1.35 10.83 19.25
CA ARG A 164 2.41 10.11 18.52
C ARG A 164 3.32 11.08 17.75
N GLY A 165 2.74 12.08 17.09
CA GLY A 165 3.50 13.11 16.38
C GLY A 165 4.35 13.97 17.32
N LEU A 166 3.76 14.46 18.41
CA LEU A 166 4.45 15.28 19.42
C LEU A 166 5.56 14.52 20.15
N GLY A 167 5.33 13.26 20.52
CA GLY A 167 6.34 12.41 21.14
C GLY A 167 7.52 12.10 20.20
N ALA A 168 7.23 11.82 18.93
CA ALA A 168 8.25 11.46 17.95
C ALA A 168 9.27 12.59 17.70
N VAL A 169 8.88 13.87 17.80
CA VAL A 169 9.76 15.02 17.49
C VAL A 169 10.67 15.46 18.62
N LEU A 170 10.48 15.01 19.86
CA LEU A 170 11.24 15.51 21.03
C LEU A 170 12.76 15.31 20.86
N VAL A 171 13.21 14.09 20.58
CA VAL A 171 14.63 13.78 20.36
C VAL A 171 15.16 14.41 19.05
N PRO A 172 14.45 14.36 17.91
CA PRO A 172 14.83 15.11 16.71
C PRO A 172 15.05 16.61 16.92
N TYR A 173 14.18 17.29 17.67
CA TYR A 173 14.36 18.70 17.98
C TYR A 173 15.59 18.94 18.84
N LEU A 174 15.84 18.08 19.83
CA LEU A 174 17.07 18.13 20.61
C LEU A 174 18.32 17.96 19.72
N ALA A 175 18.30 17.01 18.78
CA ALA A 175 19.39 16.77 17.84
C ALA A 175 19.67 17.98 16.93
N HIS A 176 18.64 18.72 16.56
CA HIS A 176 18.72 19.94 15.75
C HIS A 176 18.88 21.23 16.57
N GLN A 177 19.10 21.13 17.89
CA GLN A 177 19.22 22.29 18.81
C GLN A 177 17.99 23.21 18.83
N ARG A 178 16.81 22.67 18.48
CA ARG A 178 15.51 23.36 18.47
C ARG A 178 14.81 23.20 19.82
N LEU A 179 15.44 23.72 20.87
CA LEU A 179 15.02 23.49 22.26
C LEU A 179 13.65 24.08 22.59
N VAL A 180 13.30 25.24 22.02
CA VAL A 180 12.00 25.87 22.25
C VAL A 180 10.87 24.98 21.72
N GLU A 181 11.03 24.49 20.50
CA GLU A 181 10.04 23.61 19.87
C GLU A 181 9.94 22.24 20.56
N ALA A 182 11.05 21.74 21.12
CA ALA A 182 11.04 20.54 21.94
C ALA A 182 10.23 20.73 23.24
N GLU A 183 10.43 21.85 23.93
CA GLU A 183 9.68 22.15 25.15
C GLU A 183 8.20 22.45 24.87
N ASP A 184 7.88 23.12 23.77
CA ASP A 184 6.50 23.34 23.33
C ASP A 184 5.78 22.02 23.02
N ALA A 185 6.46 21.10 22.33
CA ALA A 185 5.93 19.77 22.06
C ALA A 185 5.74 18.97 23.36
N PHE A 186 6.71 19.03 24.28
CA PHE A 186 6.63 18.38 25.59
C PHE A 186 5.43 18.90 26.42
N ALA A 187 5.26 20.23 26.47
CA ALA A 187 4.19 20.88 27.20
C ALA A 187 2.82 20.61 26.59
N SER A 188 2.75 20.51 25.26
CA SER A 188 1.52 20.14 24.54
C SER A 188 1.13 18.68 24.80
N LEU A 189 2.10 17.77 24.74
CA LEU A 189 1.89 16.35 25.04
C LEU A 189 1.38 16.12 26.46
N SER A 190 1.85 16.91 27.43
CA SER A 190 1.44 16.81 28.84
C SER A 190 0.03 17.34 29.12
N ARG A 191 -0.62 17.99 28.15
CA ARG A 191 -1.99 18.53 28.25
C ARG A 191 -3.04 17.63 27.60
N LEU A 192 -2.63 16.58 26.90
CA LEU A 192 -3.55 15.66 26.23
C LEU A 192 -4.14 14.68 27.25
N ASP A 193 -5.45 14.46 27.15
CA ASP A 193 -6.13 13.37 27.83
C ASP A 193 -6.04 12.11 26.95
N LEU A 194 -5.34 11.09 27.44
CA LEU A 194 -4.91 9.94 26.64
C LEU A 194 -5.24 8.63 27.36
N PRO A 195 -5.65 7.57 26.63
CA PRO A 195 -5.75 6.23 27.19
C PRO A 195 -4.46 5.81 27.91
N ASP A 196 -4.56 5.04 29.00
CA ASP A 196 -3.42 4.75 29.89
C ASP A 196 -2.24 4.10 29.13
N VAL A 197 -2.51 3.22 28.16
CA VAL A 197 -1.47 2.58 27.32
C VAL A 197 -0.73 3.62 26.45
N VAL A 198 -1.44 4.60 25.89
CA VAL A 198 -0.84 5.69 25.10
C VAL A 198 -0.07 6.64 25.99
N SER A 199 -0.59 6.94 27.18
CA SER A 199 0.10 7.74 28.20
C SER A 199 1.45 7.14 28.58
N LEU A 200 1.54 5.80 28.67
CA LEU A 200 2.80 5.09 28.92
C LEU A 200 3.80 5.24 27.76
N GLN A 201 3.35 5.11 26.51
CA GLN A 201 4.20 5.37 25.34
C GLN A 201 4.73 6.81 25.31
N CYS A 202 3.86 7.78 25.59
CA CYS A 202 4.22 9.20 25.64
C CYS A 202 5.16 9.52 26.82
N LEU A 203 5.06 8.76 27.91
CA LEU A 203 6.02 8.85 29.01
C LEU A 203 7.41 8.37 28.56
N ALA A 204 7.51 7.29 27.77
CA ALA A 204 8.80 6.82 27.24
C ALA A 204 9.51 7.89 26.41
N ASP A 205 8.82 8.51 25.44
CA ASP A 205 9.40 9.56 24.59
C ASP A 205 9.85 10.78 25.42
N ARG A 206 9.06 11.17 26.45
CA ARG A 206 9.41 12.26 27.38
C ARG A 206 10.62 11.94 28.24
N LEU A 207 10.72 10.72 28.76
CA LEU A 207 11.85 10.30 29.59
C LEU A 207 13.15 10.23 28.78
N GLU A 208 13.09 9.73 27.55
CA GLU A 208 14.24 9.73 26.64
C GLU A 208 14.72 11.16 26.35
N TYR A 209 13.81 12.08 26.06
CA TYR A 209 14.15 13.50 25.88
C TYR A 209 14.76 14.13 27.13
N LEU A 210 14.16 13.95 28.31
CA LEU A 210 14.66 14.53 29.56
C LEU A 210 16.00 13.92 29.96
N GLY A 211 16.19 12.63 29.75
CA GLY A 211 17.48 11.95 29.94
C GLY A 211 18.54 12.55 29.02
N LEU A 212 18.30 12.61 27.71
CA LEU A 212 19.29 13.11 26.75
C LEU A 212 19.58 14.62 26.93
N SER A 213 18.60 15.42 27.32
CA SER A 213 18.78 16.84 27.62
C SER A 213 19.34 17.12 29.03
N SER A 214 19.75 16.09 29.77
CA SER A 214 20.30 16.19 31.14
C SER A 214 19.34 16.81 32.17
N GLN A 215 18.03 16.80 31.91
CA GLN A 215 16.97 17.28 32.81
C GLN A 215 16.49 16.17 33.77
N TRP A 216 17.41 15.43 34.36
CA TRP A 216 17.11 14.22 35.15
C TRP A 216 16.28 14.52 36.41
N GLN A 217 16.42 15.69 37.04
CA GLN A 217 15.58 16.07 38.19
C GLN A 217 14.10 16.18 37.79
N ARG A 218 13.83 16.81 36.64
CA ARG A 218 12.47 16.94 36.08
C ARG A 218 11.90 15.57 35.71
N ALA A 219 12.74 14.68 35.20
CA ALA A 219 12.34 13.31 34.92
C ALA A 219 12.00 12.51 36.19
N ILE A 220 12.82 12.59 37.24
CA ILE A 220 12.51 11.93 38.53
C ILE A 220 11.22 12.48 39.13
N ALA A 221 11.01 13.80 39.07
CA ALA A 221 9.74 14.40 39.49
C ALA A 221 8.56 13.87 38.66
N LEU A 222 8.72 13.78 37.33
CA LEU A 222 7.70 13.22 36.44
C LEU A 222 7.35 11.77 36.81
N ILE A 223 8.34 10.93 37.09
CA ILE A 223 8.15 9.53 37.52
C ILE A 223 7.38 9.45 38.84
N ARG A 224 7.71 10.31 39.81
CA ARG A 224 7.04 10.34 41.13
C ARG A 224 5.57 10.73 41.04
N HIS A 225 5.21 11.58 40.08
CA HIS A 225 3.86 12.15 39.97
C HIS A 225 3.02 11.52 38.85
N SER A 226 3.57 10.59 38.07
CA SER A 226 2.86 9.90 36.99
C SER A 226 2.66 8.43 37.35
N PRO A 227 1.48 8.02 37.88
CA PRO A 227 1.20 6.61 38.14
C PRO A 227 1.16 5.84 36.82
N MET A 228 1.93 4.75 36.72
CA MET A 228 1.98 3.89 35.54
C MET A 228 0.82 2.88 35.55
N LYS A 229 -0.38 3.31 35.14
CA LYS A 229 -1.63 2.55 35.32
C LYS A 229 -1.89 1.41 34.32
N ALA A 230 -1.09 1.26 33.27
CA ALA A 230 -1.31 0.26 32.19
C ALA A 230 -0.20 -0.79 32.02
N VAL A 231 0.63 -1.03 33.03
CA VAL A 231 1.78 -1.96 32.90
C VAL A 231 1.34 -3.38 32.51
N SER A 232 0.21 -3.87 33.02
CA SER A 232 -0.32 -5.21 32.71
C SER A 232 -0.87 -5.35 31.29
N GLU A 233 -1.31 -4.24 30.69
CA GLU A 233 -1.92 -4.17 29.36
C GLU A 233 -0.92 -3.83 28.26
N ALA A 234 0.21 -3.20 28.64
CA ALA A 234 1.28 -2.80 27.75
C ALA A 234 2.00 -3.99 27.11
N SER A 235 2.55 -3.75 25.93
CA SER A 235 3.40 -4.71 25.23
C SER A 235 4.83 -4.72 25.81
N ALA A 236 5.58 -5.79 25.55
CA ALA A 236 6.99 -5.87 25.93
C ALA A 236 7.79 -4.75 25.27
N TRP A 237 7.46 -4.41 24.02
CA TRP A 237 8.08 -3.31 23.28
C TRP A 237 7.87 -1.95 23.97
N GLN A 238 6.65 -1.66 24.42
CA GLN A 238 6.34 -0.42 25.14
C GLN A 238 7.11 -0.36 26.47
N LEU A 239 7.09 -1.43 27.27
CA LEU A 239 7.79 -1.48 28.55
C LEU A 239 9.32 -1.35 28.38
N MET A 240 9.88 -2.01 27.36
CA MET A 240 11.30 -1.89 27.02
C MET A 240 11.66 -0.44 26.66
N ASN A 241 10.87 0.23 25.81
CA ASN A 241 11.11 1.63 25.44
C ASN A 241 11.00 2.58 26.65
N THR A 242 10.02 2.36 27.53
CA THR A 242 9.90 3.12 28.79
C THR A 242 11.13 2.90 29.67
N ALA A 243 11.58 1.66 29.82
CA ALA A 243 12.77 1.33 30.61
C ALA A 243 14.07 1.90 30.02
N VAL A 244 14.20 2.01 28.69
CA VAL A 244 15.32 2.74 28.04
C VAL A 244 15.32 4.21 28.48
N GLY A 245 14.17 4.90 28.44
CA GLY A 245 14.05 6.28 28.90
C GLY A 245 14.42 6.44 30.39
N LEU A 246 13.93 5.53 31.23
CA LEU A 246 14.28 5.51 32.65
C LEU A 246 15.79 5.28 32.87
N ALA A 247 16.41 4.33 32.17
CA ALA A 247 17.83 4.05 32.25
C ALA A 247 18.68 5.28 31.87
N LEU A 248 18.29 6.03 30.83
CA LEU A 248 18.96 7.27 30.44
C LEU A 248 18.90 8.32 31.56
N VAL A 249 17.73 8.47 32.20
CA VAL A 249 17.56 9.39 33.34
C VAL A 249 18.45 8.99 34.51
N MET A 250 18.49 7.70 34.87
CA MET A 250 19.35 7.22 35.98
C MET A 250 20.84 7.38 35.65
N ARG A 251 21.24 7.14 34.40
CA ARG A 251 22.61 7.36 33.93
C ARG A 251 23.03 8.81 34.09
N GLU A 252 22.20 9.76 33.66
CA GLU A 252 22.52 11.18 33.79
C GLU A 252 22.50 11.67 35.24
N ALA A 253 21.58 11.17 36.07
CA ALA A 253 21.60 11.44 37.50
C ALA A 253 22.89 10.90 38.15
N ASN A 254 23.35 9.71 37.77
CA ASN A 254 24.61 9.15 38.26
C ASN A 254 25.84 9.96 37.80
N ARG A 255 25.85 10.42 36.54
CA ARG A 255 26.89 11.33 36.00
C ARG A 255 26.95 12.67 36.74
N ALA A 256 25.84 13.12 37.31
CA ALA A 256 25.75 14.29 38.16
C ALA A 256 26.02 14.00 39.66
N ASP A 257 26.71 12.90 39.97
CA ASP A 257 27.04 12.44 41.33
C ASP A 257 25.82 12.16 42.24
N TYR A 258 24.64 11.99 41.66
CA TYR A 258 23.41 11.70 42.40
C TYR A 258 23.18 10.19 42.61
N GLY A 259 24.06 9.33 42.10
CA GLY A 259 23.88 7.87 42.07
C GLY A 259 23.62 7.18 43.43
N LYS A 260 24.22 7.69 44.51
CA LYS A 260 24.10 7.11 45.87
C LYS A 260 22.79 7.49 46.59
N HIS A 261 22.02 8.41 46.03
CA HIS A 261 20.79 8.89 46.64
C HIS A 261 19.63 7.97 46.31
N ALA A 262 18.62 7.99 47.18
CA ALA A 262 17.37 7.27 46.97
C ALA A 262 16.63 7.81 45.73
N LEU A 263 16.08 6.89 44.94
CA LEU A 263 15.25 7.19 43.77
C LEU A 263 14.02 8.03 44.17
N GLY A 264 13.44 7.73 45.33
CA GLY A 264 12.25 8.41 45.86
C GLY A 264 10.97 8.11 45.07
N ALA A 265 10.98 7.07 44.25
CA ALA A 265 9.82 6.52 43.53
C ALA A 265 9.88 5.00 43.59
N SER A 266 8.73 4.35 43.73
CA SER A 266 8.63 2.89 43.64
C SER A 266 8.10 2.49 42.27
N LEU A 267 8.67 1.42 41.69
CA LEU A 267 8.24 0.83 40.43
C LEU A 267 8.11 -0.69 40.65
N SER A 268 6.94 -1.25 40.42
CA SER A 268 6.72 -2.70 40.45
C SER A 268 6.00 -3.10 39.16
N TRP A 269 6.73 -3.75 38.27
CA TRP A 269 6.22 -4.30 37.03
C TRP A 269 6.35 -5.82 37.08
N THR A 270 5.21 -6.50 37.21
CA THR A 270 5.13 -7.96 37.11
C THR A 270 4.73 -8.33 35.70
N THR A 271 5.66 -8.92 34.94
CA THR A 271 5.44 -9.21 33.52
C THR A 271 5.86 -10.63 33.16
N PRO A 272 5.32 -11.24 32.10
CA PRO A 272 5.76 -12.56 31.63
C PRO A 272 7.23 -12.61 31.17
N TRP A 273 7.83 -11.45 30.88
CA TRP A 273 9.18 -11.36 30.31
C TRP A 273 10.26 -11.07 31.35
N GLY A 274 9.86 -10.80 32.59
CA GLY A 274 10.72 -10.47 33.73
C GLY A 274 10.04 -9.47 34.66
N ASN A 275 10.48 -9.44 35.93
CA ASN A 275 9.99 -8.47 36.89
C ASN A 275 10.96 -7.29 36.99
N LEU A 276 10.40 -6.09 37.14
CA LEU A 276 11.15 -4.89 37.52
C LEU A 276 10.59 -4.42 38.85
N GLU A 277 11.40 -4.55 39.90
CA GLU A 277 11.03 -4.20 41.27
C GLU A 277 12.04 -3.18 41.80
N LEU A 278 11.56 -1.98 42.11
CA LEU A 278 12.32 -0.90 42.73
C LEU A 278 11.46 -0.26 43.80
N THR A 279 12.05 -0.04 44.95
CA THR A 279 11.48 0.70 46.07
C THR A 279 11.96 2.15 46.05
N ALA A 280 11.22 3.03 46.70
CA ALA A 280 11.62 4.43 46.85
C ALA A 280 12.99 4.63 47.54
N TRP A 281 13.48 3.63 48.27
CA TRP A 281 14.76 3.67 48.99
C TRP A 281 15.94 3.16 48.19
N ASP A 282 15.69 2.49 47.06
CA ASP A 282 16.76 2.00 46.20
C ASP A 282 17.58 3.16 45.63
N THR A 283 18.89 2.94 45.53
CA THR A 283 19.80 3.95 45.01
C THR A 283 19.61 4.13 43.51
N VAL A 284 19.90 5.32 43.00
CA VAL A 284 19.82 5.61 41.55
C VAL A 284 20.75 4.69 40.73
N VAL A 285 21.93 4.34 41.23
CA VAL A 285 22.81 3.35 40.56
C VAL A 285 22.15 1.98 40.51
N HIS A 286 21.58 1.50 41.61
CA HIS A 286 20.87 0.21 41.61
C HIS A 286 19.69 0.22 40.63
N ALA A 287 18.92 1.31 40.60
CA ALA A 287 17.83 1.49 39.65
C ALA A 287 18.32 1.42 38.20
N TYR A 288 19.45 2.04 37.87
CA TYR A 288 20.07 1.95 36.55
C TYR A 288 20.42 0.50 36.17
N ASP A 289 21.05 -0.25 37.06
CA ASP A 289 21.44 -1.64 36.81
C ASP A 289 20.21 -2.54 36.57
N VAL A 290 19.17 -2.40 37.41
CA VAL A 290 17.92 -3.16 37.27
C VAL A 290 17.19 -2.82 35.95
N MET A 291 17.10 -1.54 35.60
CA MET A 291 16.45 -1.09 34.36
C MET A 291 17.20 -1.59 33.11
N THR A 292 18.53 -1.48 33.09
CA THR A 292 19.32 -1.94 31.95
C THR A 292 19.27 -3.46 31.80
N ALA A 293 19.28 -4.21 32.91
CA ALA A 293 19.10 -5.66 32.89
C ALA A 293 17.72 -6.05 32.33
N PHE A 294 16.66 -5.33 32.73
CA PHE A 294 15.30 -5.55 32.22
C PHE A 294 15.21 -5.27 30.70
N VAL A 295 15.75 -4.14 30.23
CA VAL A 295 15.82 -3.80 28.79
C VAL A 295 16.54 -4.89 28.01
N ARG A 296 17.72 -5.31 28.45
CA ARG A 296 18.52 -6.35 27.81
C ARG A 296 17.79 -7.69 27.76
N GLY A 297 17.08 -8.05 28.84
CA GLY A 297 16.28 -9.27 28.91
C GLY A 297 15.17 -9.31 27.86
N ILE A 298 14.41 -8.22 27.70
CA ILE A 298 13.36 -8.14 26.67
C ILE A 298 13.96 -8.11 25.26
N ALA A 299 14.99 -7.29 25.03
CA ALA A 299 15.62 -7.17 23.72
C ALA A 299 16.20 -8.51 23.25
N HIS A 300 16.82 -9.27 24.15
CA HIS A 300 17.32 -10.61 23.85
C HIS A 300 16.20 -11.57 23.43
N ARG A 301 15.02 -11.51 24.06
CA ARG A 301 13.88 -12.34 23.64
C ARG A 301 13.40 -12.00 22.23
N PHE A 302 13.34 -10.72 21.87
CA PHE A 302 13.03 -10.31 20.50
C PHE A 302 14.07 -10.83 19.51
N ASP A 303 15.34 -10.69 19.82
CA ASP A 303 16.44 -11.16 18.99
C ASP A 303 16.41 -12.69 18.78
N VAL A 304 16.14 -13.45 19.85
CA VAL A 304 15.93 -14.90 19.77
C VAL A 304 14.72 -15.24 18.89
N ARG A 305 13.60 -14.53 19.05
CA ARG A 305 12.42 -14.69 18.19
C ARG A 305 12.73 -14.40 16.72
N ASN A 306 13.51 -13.36 16.46
CA ASN A 306 13.79 -12.84 15.12
C ASN A 306 14.94 -13.59 14.42
N GLY A 307 15.79 -14.30 15.16
CA GLY A 307 17.02 -14.89 14.64
C GLY A 307 18.08 -13.85 14.23
N ASN A 308 18.03 -12.64 14.81
CA ASN A 308 18.99 -11.56 14.55
C ASN A 308 19.36 -10.82 15.85
N ASN A 309 20.17 -9.77 15.78
CA ASN A 309 20.56 -8.94 16.94
C ASN A 309 20.08 -7.46 16.80
N GLY A 310 19.10 -7.22 15.93
CA GLY A 310 18.71 -5.86 15.54
C GLY A 310 18.10 -5.06 16.69
N VAL A 311 17.34 -5.73 17.57
CA VAL A 311 16.67 -5.06 18.70
C VAL A 311 17.69 -4.77 19.81
N SER A 312 18.50 -5.75 20.23
CA SER A 312 19.53 -5.50 21.27
C SER A 312 20.53 -4.43 20.84
N TYR A 313 21.03 -4.50 19.60
CA TYR A 313 21.95 -3.49 19.08
C TYR A 313 21.36 -2.08 19.15
N ARG A 314 20.10 -1.92 18.73
CA ARG A 314 19.43 -0.62 18.75
C ARG A 314 19.20 -0.09 20.16
N VAL A 315 18.76 -0.94 21.11
CA VAL A 315 18.52 -0.47 22.48
C VAL A 315 19.81 -0.13 23.21
N GLU A 316 20.91 -0.87 22.99
CA GLU A 316 22.23 -0.50 23.53
C GLU A 316 22.69 0.85 22.96
N MET A 317 22.55 1.05 21.64
CA MET A 317 22.89 2.32 20.98
C MET A 317 22.07 3.50 21.50
N ARG A 318 20.81 3.27 21.89
CA ARG A 318 19.93 4.29 22.52
C ARG A 318 20.32 4.53 23.97
N MET A 319 20.51 3.49 24.77
CA MET A 319 20.95 3.60 26.18
C MET A 319 22.35 4.22 26.32
N ALA A 320 23.20 4.11 25.29
CA ALA A 320 24.52 4.74 25.23
C ALA A 320 24.51 6.11 24.53
N ALA A 321 23.37 6.60 24.02
CA ALA A 321 23.28 7.84 23.27
C ALA A 321 23.61 9.07 24.13
N GLU A 322 24.18 10.10 23.51
CA GLU A 322 24.46 11.40 24.13
C GLU A 322 23.96 12.51 23.21
N ALA A 323 23.48 13.61 23.79
CA ALA A 323 22.91 14.72 23.02
C ALA A 323 23.87 15.25 21.93
N ALA A 324 25.16 15.40 22.28
CA ALA A 324 26.18 15.88 21.35
C ALA A 324 26.40 14.95 20.13
N GLY A 325 26.12 13.65 20.29
CA GLY A 325 26.28 12.65 19.23
C GLY A 325 25.03 12.46 18.36
N LEU A 326 23.87 13.01 18.74
CA LEU A 326 22.62 12.79 18.00
C LEU A 326 22.71 13.30 16.57
N ALA A 327 23.14 14.54 16.35
CA ALA A 327 23.21 15.13 15.02
C ALA A 327 24.03 14.29 14.03
N SER A 328 25.12 13.67 14.50
CA SER A 328 25.99 12.80 13.69
C SER A 328 25.35 11.47 13.26
N ARG A 329 24.26 11.05 13.91
CA ARG A 329 23.51 9.83 13.57
C ARG A 329 22.53 10.04 12.41
N SER A 330 22.11 11.28 12.18
CA SER A 330 21.20 11.66 11.09
C SER A 330 22.00 11.88 9.80
N TYR A 331 21.89 10.95 8.86
CA TYR A 331 22.54 11.04 7.54
C TYR A 331 21.69 11.79 6.48
N GLY A 332 20.63 12.50 6.90
CA GLY A 332 19.69 13.21 6.02
C GLY A 332 18.35 12.48 5.85
N THR A 333 17.47 13.03 5.00
CA THR A 333 16.07 12.58 4.86
C THR A 333 15.93 11.36 3.96
N VAL A 334 16.19 10.16 4.50
CA VAL A 334 16.10 8.89 3.76
C VAL A 334 14.65 8.47 3.52
N THR A 335 13.71 8.97 4.32
CA THR A 335 12.28 8.68 4.17
C THR A 335 11.56 9.63 3.21
N SER A 336 12.23 10.62 2.59
CA SER A 336 11.55 11.56 1.69
C SER A 336 10.94 10.85 0.47
N ALA A 337 9.76 11.29 0.04
CA ALA A 337 9.08 10.75 -1.15
C ALA A 337 9.50 11.48 -2.45
N ILE A 338 10.32 12.52 -2.35
CA ILE A 338 10.66 13.41 -3.46
C ILE A 338 11.98 12.95 -4.07
N PRO A 339 12.01 12.55 -5.37
CA PRO A 339 13.26 12.29 -6.07
C PRO A 339 14.14 13.55 -6.10
N ALA A 340 15.44 13.39 -5.91
CA ALA A 340 16.38 14.50 -5.80
C ALA A 340 16.50 15.37 -7.07
N ASP A 341 16.05 14.88 -8.24
CA ASP A 341 16.22 15.56 -9.53
C ASP A 341 14.90 16.13 -10.08
N ARG A 342 14.65 17.41 -9.81
CA ARG A 342 13.50 18.16 -10.36
C ARG A 342 13.53 18.30 -11.88
N ALA A 343 14.71 18.27 -12.52
CA ALA A 343 14.78 18.34 -13.98
C ALA A 343 14.24 17.05 -14.62
N ARG A 344 14.49 15.90 -13.97
CA ARG A 344 13.91 14.61 -14.37
C ARG A 344 12.39 14.58 -14.22
N LEU A 345 11.84 15.17 -13.15
CA LEU A 345 10.38 15.24 -12.93
C LEU A 345 9.64 15.95 -14.07
N ARG A 346 10.25 16.99 -14.66
CA ARG A 346 9.64 17.76 -15.75
C ARG A 346 9.75 17.10 -17.12
N ASN A 347 10.59 16.09 -17.28
CA ASN A 347 10.80 15.41 -18.56
C ASN A 347 9.87 14.18 -18.71
N GLN A 348 8.58 14.45 -18.84
CA GLN A 348 7.54 13.41 -18.97
C GLN A 348 7.75 12.49 -20.18
N GLY A 349 8.32 13.00 -21.28
CA GLY A 349 8.63 12.20 -22.46
C GLY A 349 9.70 11.14 -22.21
N ALA A 350 10.77 11.50 -21.47
CA ALA A 350 11.78 10.54 -21.06
C ALA A 350 11.22 9.49 -20.09
N LEU A 351 10.38 9.93 -19.13
CA LEU A 351 9.72 9.04 -18.19
C LEU A 351 8.79 8.04 -18.89
N LEU A 352 7.98 8.49 -19.85
CA LEU A 352 7.10 7.63 -20.65
C LEU A 352 7.90 6.55 -21.40
N LYS A 353 9.03 6.94 -22.01
CA LYS A 353 9.91 6.00 -22.71
C LYS A 353 10.49 4.95 -21.75
N GLU A 354 10.92 5.36 -20.57
CA GLU A 354 11.47 4.47 -19.54
C GLU A 354 10.41 3.48 -19.03
N VAL A 355 9.18 3.93 -18.79
CA VAL A 355 8.07 3.06 -18.38
C VAL A 355 7.74 2.03 -19.48
N ARG A 356 7.66 2.46 -20.74
CA ARG A 356 7.41 1.55 -21.88
C ARG A 356 8.52 0.49 -22.03
N GLU A 357 9.79 0.89 -21.84
CA GLU A 357 10.93 -0.02 -21.83
C GLU A 357 10.77 -1.07 -20.72
N LEU A 358 10.45 -0.65 -19.50
CA LEU A 358 10.26 -1.54 -18.35
C LEU A 358 9.10 -2.52 -18.56
N LEU A 359 7.97 -2.05 -19.09
CA LEU A 359 6.83 -2.92 -19.43
C LEU A 359 7.18 -3.94 -20.52
N THR A 360 8.09 -3.58 -21.44
CA THR A 360 8.57 -4.51 -22.48
C THR A 360 9.53 -5.54 -21.89
N LEU A 361 10.49 -5.10 -21.07
CA LEU A 361 11.44 -5.98 -20.40
C LEU A 361 10.75 -6.95 -19.43
N SER A 362 9.76 -6.47 -18.66
CA SER A 362 9.03 -7.29 -17.70
C SER A 362 8.21 -8.41 -18.37
N ARG A 363 7.70 -8.20 -19.60
CA ARG A 363 7.05 -9.25 -20.38
C ARG A 363 8.01 -10.33 -20.85
N GLY A 364 9.25 -9.97 -21.16
CA GLY A 364 10.27 -10.91 -21.64
C GLY A 364 10.97 -11.68 -20.52
N TYR A 365 11.37 -10.98 -19.46
CA TYR A 365 12.23 -11.52 -18.38
C TYR A 365 11.50 -11.69 -17.04
N GLY A 366 10.22 -11.27 -16.95
CA GLY A 366 9.46 -11.23 -15.70
C GLY A 366 9.68 -9.94 -14.90
N MET A 367 8.66 -9.48 -14.18
CA MET A 367 8.73 -8.24 -13.40
C MET A 367 9.83 -8.26 -12.35
N GLU A 368 10.12 -9.42 -11.76
CA GLU A 368 11.14 -9.54 -10.72
C GLU A 368 12.53 -9.11 -11.19
N SER A 369 12.88 -9.38 -12.45
CA SER A 369 14.18 -9.01 -13.05
C SER A 369 14.41 -7.49 -13.14
N VAL A 370 13.33 -6.71 -13.17
CA VAL A 370 13.36 -5.24 -13.31
C VAL A 370 12.72 -4.52 -12.11
N ARG A 371 12.36 -5.25 -11.05
CA ARG A 371 11.54 -4.74 -9.92
C ARG A 371 12.10 -3.46 -9.32
N GLN A 372 13.38 -3.44 -8.96
CA GLN A 372 14.00 -2.26 -8.34
C GLN A 372 13.97 -1.02 -9.26
N ARG A 373 14.29 -1.20 -10.55
CA ARG A 373 14.22 -0.12 -11.53
C ARG A 373 12.78 0.35 -11.72
N ALA A 374 11.84 -0.59 -11.84
CA ALA A 374 10.41 -0.31 -11.96
C ALA A 374 9.84 0.46 -10.76
N MET A 375 10.20 0.09 -9.54
CA MET A 375 9.80 0.81 -8.32
C MET A 375 10.35 2.24 -8.32
N SER A 376 11.64 2.42 -8.62
CA SER A 376 12.26 3.75 -8.68
C SER A 376 11.65 4.64 -9.76
N THR A 377 11.37 4.09 -10.95
CA THR A 377 10.68 4.81 -12.02
C THR A 377 9.26 5.15 -11.62
N ALA A 378 8.53 4.24 -10.98
CA ALA A 378 7.16 4.47 -10.51
C ALA A 378 7.07 5.60 -9.46
N GLU A 379 8.01 5.66 -8.52
CA GLU A 379 8.14 6.79 -7.57
C GLU A 379 8.37 8.11 -8.29
N THR A 380 9.27 8.11 -9.29
CA THR A 380 9.60 9.31 -10.06
C THR A 380 8.42 9.81 -10.89
N VAL A 381 7.70 8.89 -11.54
CA VAL A 381 6.50 9.21 -12.32
C VAL A 381 5.37 9.70 -11.40
N SER A 382 5.17 9.06 -10.25
CA SER A 382 4.22 9.53 -9.25
C SER A 382 4.50 10.97 -8.81
N ALA A 383 5.77 11.31 -8.55
CA ALA A 383 6.16 12.66 -8.18
C ALA A 383 5.96 13.65 -9.35
N SER A 384 6.33 13.26 -10.56
CA SER A 384 6.15 14.07 -11.78
C SER A 384 4.68 14.42 -12.03
N LEU A 385 3.78 13.43 -11.92
CA LEU A 385 2.34 13.62 -12.13
C LEU A 385 1.65 14.44 -11.02
N SER A 386 2.31 14.60 -9.87
CA SER A 386 1.83 15.44 -8.77
C SER A 386 2.26 16.91 -8.89
N GLU A 387 3.26 17.23 -9.72
CA GLU A 387 3.58 18.62 -10.05
C GLU A 387 2.50 19.20 -10.99
N VAL A 388 2.27 20.51 -10.92
CA VAL A 388 1.31 21.20 -11.81
C VAL A 388 1.74 20.96 -13.26
N VAL A 389 0.85 20.33 -14.02
CA VAL A 389 1.06 20.03 -15.45
C VAL A 389 0.52 21.18 -16.28
N ASP A 390 1.28 21.59 -17.30
CA ASP A 390 0.86 22.54 -18.33
C ASP A 390 -0.12 21.88 -19.31
N ASP A 391 -1.25 22.53 -19.59
CA ASP A 391 -2.29 22.04 -20.51
C ASP A 391 -1.76 21.72 -21.91
N SER A 392 -0.65 22.35 -22.34
CA SER A 392 0.00 22.09 -23.62
C SER A 392 0.62 20.69 -23.76
N ALA A 393 0.76 19.94 -22.66
CA ALA A 393 1.33 18.59 -22.63
C ALA A 393 0.29 17.49 -22.30
N LEU A 394 -1.01 17.80 -22.38
CA LEU A 394 -2.07 16.91 -21.88
C LEU A 394 -2.06 15.50 -22.50
N GLU A 395 -1.86 15.39 -23.82
CA GLU A 395 -1.77 14.09 -24.50
C GLU A 395 -0.61 13.24 -23.97
N LEU A 396 0.56 13.84 -23.80
CA LEU A 396 1.75 13.17 -23.26
C LEU A 396 1.53 12.70 -21.82
N VAL A 397 0.82 13.51 -21.03
CA VAL A 397 0.49 13.16 -19.64
C VAL A 397 -0.51 12.02 -19.57
N VAL A 398 -1.55 12.01 -20.41
CA VAL A 398 -2.50 10.89 -20.48
C VAL A 398 -1.78 9.59 -20.88
N ASP A 399 -0.89 9.66 -21.86
CA ASP A 399 -0.05 8.53 -22.26
C ASP A 399 0.83 8.02 -21.12
N LEU A 400 1.44 8.94 -20.35
CA LEU A 400 2.25 8.62 -19.19
C LEU A 400 1.40 8.00 -18.07
N ARG A 401 0.21 8.52 -17.78
CA ARG A 401 -0.70 7.95 -16.78
C ARG A 401 -1.17 6.55 -17.16
N LEU A 402 -1.50 6.30 -18.42
CA LEU A 402 -1.83 4.96 -18.93
C LEU A 402 -0.66 3.99 -18.81
N ALA A 403 0.55 4.41 -19.18
CA ALA A 403 1.75 3.60 -19.01
C ALA A 403 2.05 3.35 -17.51
N PHE A 404 1.87 4.36 -16.66
CA PHE A 404 2.10 4.30 -15.23
C PHE A 404 1.11 3.37 -14.52
N GLY A 405 -0.19 3.46 -14.79
CA GLY A 405 -1.19 2.54 -14.24
C GLY A 405 -0.90 1.08 -14.62
N ARG A 406 -0.45 0.82 -15.86
CA ARG A 406 0.01 -0.51 -16.28
C ARG A 406 1.25 -0.97 -15.51
N LEU A 407 2.21 -0.07 -15.26
CA LEU A 407 3.39 -0.38 -14.45
C LEU A 407 3.00 -0.71 -13.00
N LEU A 408 2.07 0.06 -12.41
CA LEU A 408 1.53 -0.19 -11.08
C LEU A 408 0.82 -1.55 -11.00
N ALA A 409 -0.03 -1.87 -11.97
CA ALA A 409 -0.71 -3.17 -12.04
C ALA A 409 0.31 -4.32 -12.15
N ALA A 410 1.34 -4.16 -12.96
CA ALA A 410 2.40 -5.16 -13.12
C ALA A 410 3.29 -5.30 -11.86
N LEU A 411 3.40 -4.26 -11.03
CA LEU A 411 4.00 -4.30 -9.69
C LEU A 411 3.04 -4.84 -8.61
N GLY A 412 1.79 -5.14 -8.95
CA GLY A 412 0.75 -5.63 -8.05
C GLY A 412 -0.02 -4.53 -7.31
N ALA A 413 0.26 -3.25 -7.56
CA ALA A 413 -0.44 -2.09 -6.99
C ALA A 413 -1.79 -1.83 -7.70
N ASN A 414 -2.61 -2.88 -7.79
CA ASN A 414 -3.85 -2.92 -8.57
C ASN A 414 -4.88 -1.87 -8.12
N GLU A 415 -5.01 -1.65 -6.82
CA GLU A 415 -5.94 -0.64 -6.28
C GLU A 415 -5.58 0.78 -6.73
N ARG A 416 -4.27 1.09 -6.75
CA ARG A 416 -3.77 2.36 -7.23
C ARG A 416 -3.85 2.47 -8.75
N ALA A 417 -3.52 1.39 -9.46
CA ALA A 417 -3.65 1.31 -10.90
C ALA A 417 -5.09 1.55 -11.36
N GLU A 418 -6.08 0.92 -10.70
CA GLU A 418 -7.50 1.12 -10.97
C GLU A 418 -7.86 2.60 -10.86
N LYS A 419 -7.49 3.26 -9.76
CA LYS A 419 -7.79 4.68 -9.58
C LYS A 419 -7.12 5.55 -10.63
N GLU A 420 -5.83 5.35 -10.91
CA GLU A 420 -5.10 6.12 -11.92
C GLU A 420 -5.77 6.00 -13.29
N HIS A 421 -6.25 4.80 -13.63
CA HIS A 421 -7.00 4.56 -14.86
C HIS A 421 -8.40 5.20 -14.85
N LEU A 422 -9.13 5.19 -13.74
CA LEU A 422 -10.42 5.89 -13.62
C LEU A 422 -10.27 7.41 -13.76
N ASP A 423 -9.29 8.00 -13.07
CA ASP A 423 -8.99 9.43 -13.16
C ASP A 423 -8.58 9.82 -14.59
N THR A 424 -7.85 8.93 -15.27
CA THR A 424 -7.45 9.11 -16.68
C THR A 424 -8.64 8.97 -17.64
N ALA A 425 -9.58 8.07 -17.35
CA ALA A 425 -10.80 7.90 -18.13
C ALA A 425 -11.69 9.15 -18.04
N GLU A 426 -11.91 9.68 -16.83
CA GLU A 426 -12.68 10.90 -16.62
C GLU A 426 -12.08 12.08 -17.38
N LEU A 427 -10.76 12.27 -17.26
CA LEU A 427 -10.04 13.30 -18.01
C LEU A 427 -10.19 13.11 -19.52
N SER A 428 -10.01 11.89 -20.03
CA SER A 428 -10.11 11.60 -21.47
C SER A 428 -11.52 11.84 -22.01
N LEU A 429 -12.57 11.47 -21.27
CA LEU A 429 -13.96 11.74 -21.63
C LEU A 429 -14.24 13.25 -21.69
N SER A 430 -13.68 14.03 -20.76
CA SER A 430 -13.83 15.50 -20.76
C SER A 430 -13.25 16.16 -22.01
N GLN A 431 -12.23 15.54 -22.62
CA GLN A 431 -11.58 15.99 -23.86
C GLN A 431 -12.18 15.37 -25.13
N GLY A 432 -13.16 14.47 -25.01
CA GLY A 432 -13.73 13.74 -26.15
C GLY A 432 -12.82 12.65 -26.73
N TRP A 433 -11.83 12.19 -25.98
CA TRP A 433 -10.91 11.13 -26.38
C TRP A 433 -11.46 9.75 -25.99
N THR A 434 -12.47 9.30 -26.73
CA THR A 434 -13.21 8.05 -26.47
C THR A 434 -12.33 6.80 -26.49
N GLU A 435 -11.29 6.77 -27.33
CA GLU A 435 -10.36 5.63 -27.45
C GLU A 435 -9.59 5.43 -26.16
N THR A 436 -8.92 6.48 -25.68
CA THR A 436 -8.14 6.46 -24.44
C THR A 436 -9.03 6.28 -23.22
N ALA A 437 -10.24 6.84 -23.22
CA ALA A 437 -11.22 6.59 -22.16
C ALA A 437 -11.61 5.11 -22.08
N CYS A 438 -11.95 4.48 -23.21
CA CYS A 438 -12.28 3.06 -23.26
C CYS A 438 -11.09 2.18 -22.83
N ALA A 439 -9.87 2.51 -23.27
CA ALA A 439 -8.65 1.82 -22.84
C ALA A 439 -8.46 1.93 -21.32
N ALA A 440 -8.60 3.13 -20.77
CA ALA A 440 -8.44 3.38 -19.34
C ALA A 440 -9.50 2.63 -18.52
N LEU A 441 -10.77 2.69 -18.90
CA LEU A 441 -11.85 1.94 -18.22
C LEU A 441 -11.63 0.42 -18.28
N ALA A 442 -11.17 -0.11 -19.41
CA ALA A 442 -10.83 -1.51 -19.52
C ALA A 442 -9.67 -1.89 -18.58
N LEU A 443 -8.59 -1.12 -18.57
CA LEU A 443 -7.46 -1.36 -17.67
C LEU A 443 -7.87 -1.24 -16.19
N ALA A 444 -8.74 -0.30 -15.85
CA ALA A 444 -9.30 -0.15 -14.49
C ALA A 444 -10.13 -1.38 -14.08
N SER A 445 -11.01 -1.87 -14.96
CA SER A 445 -11.79 -3.09 -14.74
C SER A 445 -10.88 -4.31 -14.51
N HIS A 446 -9.84 -4.46 -15.32
CA HIS A 446 -8.84 -5.52 -15.15
C HIS A 446 -8.05 -5.41 -13.84
N ALA A 447 -7.67 -4.19 -13.43
CA ALA A 447 -7.00 -3.95 -12.15
C ALA A 447 -7.93 -4.31 -10.96
N ALA A 448 -9.21 -3.93 -11.04
CA ALA A 448 -10.23 -4.32 -10.06
C ALA A 448 -10.40 -5.85 -9.96
N GLN A 449 -10.43 -6.52 -11.11
CA GLN A 449 -10.52 -7.98 -11.18
C GLN A 449 -9.28 -8.65 -10.56
N ALA A 450 -8.08 -8.12 -10.84
CA ALA A 450 -6.82 -8.65 -10.33
C ALA A 450 -6.68 -8.52 -8.81
N ARG A 451 -7.39 -7.58 -8.17
CA ARG A 451 -7.47 -7.47 -6.70
C ARG A 451 -8.66 -8.21 -6.07
N GLY A 452 -9.44 -8.95 -6.85
CA GLY A 452 -10.57 -9.74 -6.36
C GLY A 452 -11.90 -8.99 -6.20
N ASP A 453 -12.02 -7.74 -6.69
CA ASP A 453 -13.26 -6.96 -6.62
C ASP A 453 -14.07 -7.08 -7.90
N SER A 454 -14.76 -8.22 -8.03
CA SER A 454 -15.63 -8.50 -9.18
C SER A 454 -16.76 -7.48 -9.34
N ALA A 455 -17.22 -6.85 -8.24
CA ALA A 455 -18.29 -5.87 -8.29
C ALA A 455 -17.81 -4.54 -8.91
N SER A 456 -16.65 -4.05 -8.49
CA SER A 456 -16.03 -2.87 -9.13
C SER A 456 -15.64 -3.16 -10.57
N SER A 457 -15.01 -4.31 -10.82
CA SER A 457 -14.67 -4.78 -12.17
C SER A 457 -15.88 -4.73 -13.11
N GLY A 458 -17.02 -5.29 -12.69
CA GLY A 458 -18.25 -5.28 -13.49
C GLY A 458 -18.85 -3.89 -13.71
N ARG A 459 -18.87 -3.02 -12.69
CA ARG A 459 -19.34 -1.63 -12.84
C ARG A 459 -18.49 -0.83 -13.82
N VAL A 460 -17.17 -0.91 -13.69
CA VAL A 460 -16.23 -0.18 -14.56
C VAL A 460 -16.29 -0.74 -15.99
N TRP A 461 -16.44 -2.05 -16.15
CA TRP A 461 -16.65 -2.66 -17.47
C TRP A 461 -17.95 -2.20 -18.12
N HIS A 462 -19.02 -2.02 -17.34
CA HIS A 462 -20.27 -1.48 -17.84
C HIS A 462 -20.11 -0.03 -18.34
N GLN A 463 -19.43 0.82 -17.57
CA GLN A 463 -19.09 2.19 -18.00
C GLN A 463 -18.25 2.20 -19.28
N CYS A 464 -17.33 1.23 -19.44
CA CYS A 464 -16.56 1.06 -20.67
C CYS A 464 -17.49 0.80 -21.87
N ARG A 465 -18.48 -0.09 -21.72
CA ARG A 465 -19.45 -0.39 -22.79
C ARG A 465 -20.35 0.82 -23.09
N GLU A 466 -20.81 1.56 -22.09
CA GLU A 466 -21.60 2.79 -22.29
C GLU A 466 -20.79 3.84 -23.09
N ALA A 467 -19.50 4.01 -22.77
CA ALA A 467 -18.64 4.93 -23.52
C ALA A 467 -18.48 4.52 -25.00
N MET A 468 -18.45 3.21 -25.29
CA MET A 468 -18.37 2.68 -26.67
C MET A 468 -19.61 2.99 -27.52
N GLU A 469 -20.78 3.27 -26.93
CA GLU A 469 -21.97 3.65 -27.69
C GLU A 469 -21.78 4.99 -28.41
N SER A 470 -20.94 5.86 -27.85
CA SER A 470 -20.57 7.15 -28.43
C SER A 470 -19.35 7.09 -29.37
N TRP A 471 -18.91 5.87 -29.74
CA TRP A 471 -17.67 5.69 -30.49
C TRP A 471 -17.69 6.43 -31.85
N PRO A 472 -16.68 7.25 -32.16
CA PRO A 472 -16.63 7.96 -33.42
C PRO A 472 -16.41 7.03 -34.61
N MET A 473 -17.25 7.14 -35.63
CA MET A 473 -17.21 6.26 -36.82
C MET A 473 -16.17 6.66 -37.88
N ASN A 474 -15.39 7.72 -37.63
CA ASN A 474 -14.34 8.17 -38.55
C ASN A 474 -12.98 7.51 -38.25
N ARG A 475 -12.24 7.16 -39.31
CA ARG A 475 -10.88 6.58 -39.22
C ARG A 475 -10.76 5.40 -38.23
N PRO A 476 -11.56 4.34 -38.41
CA PRO A 476 -11.64 3.25 -37.44
C PRO A 476 -10.30 2.55 -37.19
N GLY A 477 -9.46 2.38 -38.23
CA GLY A 477 -8.14 1.77 -38.08
C GLY A 477 -7.18 2.59 -37.21
N GLU A 478 -7.20 3.92 -37.34
CA GLU A 478 -6.37 4.84 -36.52
C GLU A 478 -6.83 4.80 -35.06
N ARG A 479 -8.14 4.92 -34.83
CA ARG A 479 -8.75 4.90 -33.48
C ARG A 479 -8.56 3.55 -32.76
N CYS A 480 -8.72 2.43 -33.48
CA CYS A 480 -8.41 1.11 -32.93
C CYS A 480 -6.91 0.98 -32.61
N GLY A 481 -6.03 1.58 -33.42
CA GLY A 481 -4.60 1.65 -33.13
C GLY A 481 -4.32 2.35 -31.80
N ILE A 482 -4.88 3.55 -31.61
CA ILE A 482 -4.76 4.33 -30.36
C ILE A 482 -5.25 3.52 -29.16
N LEU A 483 -6.42 2.89 -29.28
CA LEU A 483 -6.99 2.03 -28.24
C LEU A 483 -6.04 0.88 -27.86
N VAL A 484 -5.53 0.16 -28.87
CA VAL A 484 -4.62 -0.98 -28.68
C VAL A 484 -3.31 -0.54 -28.06
N ASP A 485 -2.74 0.59 -28.48
CA ASP A 485 -1.48 1.12 -27.93
C ASP A 485 -1.64 1.59 -26.47
N ALA A 486 -2.77 2.24 -26.17
CA ALA A 486 -3.16 2.66 -24.83
C ALA A 486 -3.32 1.47 -23.88
N VAL A 487 -4.02 0.41 -24.32
CA VAL A 487 -4.15 -0.84 -23.56
C VAL A 487 -2.80 -1.55 -23.44
N GLY A 488 -2.11 -1.75 -24.56
CA GLY A 488 -0.80 -2.39 -24.70
C GLY A 488 -0.71 -3.86 -24.34
N ASP A 489 -1.66 -4.43 -23.58
CA ASP A 489 -1.80 -5.87 -23.35
C ASP A 489 -2.68 -6.50 -24.45
N PRO A 490 -2.16 -7.44 -25.26
CA PRO A 490 -2.94 -8.11 -26.30
C PRO A 490 -4.21 -8.80 -25.77
N LEU A 491 -4.20 -9.39 -24.58
CA LEU A 491 -5.36 -10.10 -24.02
C LEU A 491 -6.51 -9.14 -23.74
N VAL A 492 -6.21 -8.04 -23.06
CA VAL A 492 -7.18 -6.98 -22.76
C VAL A 492 -7.65 -6.31 -24.05
N ALA A 493 -6.73 -6.05 -24.99
CA ALA A 493 -7.07 -5.42 -26.26
C ALA A 493 -8.07 -6.25 -27.07
N VAL A 494 -7.93 -7.59 -27.10
CA VAL A 494 -8.91 -8.49 -27.75
C VAL A 494 -10.29 -8.38 -27.11
N GLN A 495 -10.37 -8.32 -25.77
CA GLN A 495 -11.65 -8.23 -25.06
C GLN A 495 -12.35 -6.89 -25.33
N VAL A 496 -11.59 -5.79 -25.31
CA VAL A 496 -12.13 -4.45 -25.57
C VAL A 496 -12.59 -4.31 -27.02
N LEU A 497 -11.79 -4.76 -27.99
CA LEU A 497 -12.16 -4.71 -29.41
C LEU A 497 -13.36 -5.62 -29.71
N SER A 498 -13.45 -6.79 -29.06
CA SER A 498 -14.61 -7.67 -29.16
C SER A 498 -15.87 -7.01 -28.61
N ALA A 499 -15.79 -6.36 -27.45
CA ALA A 499 -16.93 -5.63 -26.88
C ALA A 499 -17.35 -4.45 -27.75
N LEU A 500 -16.38 -3.71 -28.31
CA LEU A 500 -16.64 -2.61 -29.24
C LEU A 500 -17.36 -3.11 -30.50
N ALA A 501 -16.94 -4.25 -31.06
CA ALA A 501 -17.60 -4.86 -32.20
C ALA A 501 -19.05 -5.28 -31.88
N GLU A 502 -19.30 -5.83 -30.68
CA GLU A 502 -20.66 -6.13 -30.21
C GLU A 502 -21.53 -4.87 -30.07
N VAL A 503 -21.00 -3.78 -29.52
CA VAL A 503 -21.77 -2.54 -29.34
C VAL A 503 -22.11 -1.90 -30.68
N LEU A 504 -21.16 -1.88 -31.62
CA LEU A 504 -21.35 -1.22 -32.91
C LEU A 504 -22.14 -2.05 -33.94
N VAL A 505 -22.26 -3.37 -33.76
CA VAL A 505 -23.12 -4.19 -34.63
C VAL A 505 -24.59 -3.88 -34.43
N ASP A 506 -24.98 -3.41 -33.25
CA ASP A 506 -26.33 -2.95 -33.01
C ASP A 506 -26.58 -1.66 -33.81
N GLY A 507 -27.58 -1.71 -34.69
CA GLY A 507 -27.86 -0.67 -35.69
C GLY A 507 -27.20 -0.88 -37.06
N VAL A 508 -26.47 -1.98 -37.29
CA VAL A 508 -25.93 -2.28 -38.65
C VAL A 508 -27.03 -2.50 -39.69
N GLU A 509 -28.22 -2.92 -39.25
CA GLU A 509 -29.42 -3.11 -40.11
C GLU A 509 -30.03 -1.76 -40.54
N GLU A 510 -29.84 -0.71 -39.73
CA GLU A 510 -30.34 0.64 -40.00
C GLU A 510 -29.32 1.46 -40.80
N ASP A 511 -28.02 1.24 -40.53
CA ASP A 511 -26.91 1.89 -41.22
C ASP A 511 -25.87 0.86 -41.69
N HIS A 512 -26.01 0.45 -42.95
CA HIS A 512 -25.12 -0.53 -43.57
C HIS A 512 -23.68 -0.01 -43.73
N SER A 513 -23.44 1.31 -43.62
CA SER A 513 -22.08 1.87 -43.70
C SER A 513 -21.20 1.50 -42.49
N ARG A 514 -21.80 0.97 -41.42
CA ARG A 514 -21.11 0.44 -40.23
C ARG A 514 -20.40 -0.88 -40.50
N ALA A 515 -20.90 -1.71 -41.42
CA ALA A 515 -20.35 -3.04 -41.71
C ALA A 515 -18.84 -3.04 -42.09
N PRO A 516 -18.33 -2.17 -42.98
CA PRO A 516 -16.88 -2.11 -43.24
C PRO A 516 -16.05 -1.64 -42.04
N ILE A 517 -16.61 -0.78 -41.19
CA ILE A 517 -15.96 -0.31 -39.95
C ILE A 517 -15.81 -1.46 -38.96
N ILE A 518 -16.88 -2.22 -38.73
CA ILE A 518 -16.87 -3.38 -37.84
C ILE A 518 -15.90 -4.46 -38.34
N ARG A 519 -15.77 -4.66 -39.66
CA ARG A 519 -14.76 -5.58 -40.23
C ARG A 519 -13.34 -5.14 -39.93
N GLU A 520 -13.04 -3.85 -39.97
CA GLU A 520 -11.72 -3.35 -39.56
C GLU A 520 -11.46 -3.64 -38.07
N ILE A 521 -12.46 -3.46 -37.21
CA ILE A 521 -12.37 -3.78 -35.77
C ILE A 521 -12.09 -5.27 -35.56
N ILE A 522 -12.83 -6.16 -36.24
CA ILE A 522 -12.61 -7.62 -36.18
C ILE A 522 -11.22 -7.99 -36.67
N SER A 523 -10.75 -7.36 -37.75
CA SER A 523 -9.39 -7.55 -38.28
C SER A 523 -8.33 -7.20 -37.23
N ARG A 524 -8.47 -6.05 -36.57
CA ARG A 524 -7.56 -5.62 -35.49
C ARG A 524 -7.63 -6.52 -34.26
N ALA A 525 -8.83 -6.96 -33.88
CA ALA A 525 -9.00 -7.90 -32.77
C ALA A 525 -8.31 -9.25 -33.08
N SER A 526 -8.43 -9.72 -34.31
CA SER A 526 -7.77 -10.95 -34.78
C SER A 526 -6.24 -10.80 -34.80
N GLU A 527 -5.72 -9.64 -35.19
CA GLU A 527 -4.29 -9.33 -35.10
C GLU A 527 -3.79 -9.43 -33.65
N GLN A 528 -4.52 -8.86 -32.68
CA GLN A 528 -4.15 -8.98 -31.27
C GLN A 528 -4.28 -10.41 -30.73
N ALA A 529 -5.33 -11.14 -31.12
CA ALA A 529 -5.53 -12.53 -30.73
C ALA A 529 -4.36 -13.44 -31.18
N SER A 530 -3.77 -13.16 -32.34
CA SER A 530 -2.59 -13.88 -32.85
C SER A 530 -1.32 -13.67 -32.00
N ARG A 531 -1.27 -12.58 -31.22
CA ARG A 531 -0.18 -12.25 -30.30
C ARG A 531 -0.37 -12.86 -28.91
N CYS A 532 -1.55 -13.41 -28.63
CA CYS A 532 -1.88 -14.07 -27.37
C CYS A 532 -1.44 -15.54 -27.40
N VAL A 533 -0.87 -16.04 -26.30
CA VAL A 533 -0.60 -17.49 -26.14
C VAL A 533 -1.92 -18.27 -26.12
N SER A 534 -2.92 -17.74 -25.42
CA SER A 534 -4.27 -18.31 -25.30
C SER A 534 -5.31 -17.18 -25.33
N PRO A 535 -5.94 -16.90 -26.50
CA PRO A 535 -6.94 -15.84 -26.58
C PRO A 535 -8.21 -16.20 -25.79
N PRO A 536 -8.93 -15.20 -25.23
CA PRO A 536 -10.15 -15.43 -24.47
C PRO A 536 -11.25 -15.99 -25.38
N ARG A 537 -11.68 -17.23 -25.13
CA ARG A 537 -12.65 -17.95 -25.97
C ARG A 537 -13.96 -17.17 -26.18
N SER A 538 -14.49 -16.56 -25.13
CA SER A 538 -15.71 -15.75 -25.20
C SER A 538 -15.58 -14.57 -26.15
N ALA A 539 -14.41 -13.92 -26.21
CA ALA A 539 -14.16 -12.82 -27.14
C ALA A 539 -14.03 -13.33 -28.58
N VAL A 540 -13.36 -14.45 -28.81
CA VAL A 540 -13.24 -15.06 -30.15
C VAL A 540 -14.61 -15.51 -30.69
N GLU A 541 -15.43 -16.15 -29.85
CA GLU A 541 -16.80 -16.56 -30.19
C GLU A 541 -17.70 -15.35 -30.46
N SER A 542 -17.54 -14.28 -29.67
CA SER A 542 -18.23 -13.00 -29.89
C SER A 542 -17.89 -12.41 -31.26
N LEU A 543 -16.61 -12.31 -31.60
CA LEU A 543 -16.16 -11.79 -32.90
C LEU A 543 -16.74 -12.60 -34.07
N ALA A 544 -16.77 -13.94 -33.95
CA ALA A 544 -17.36 -14.79 -34.98
C ALA A 544 -18.87 -14.55 -35.17
N ARG A 545 -19.62 -14.37 -34.06
CA ARG A 545 -21.05 -14.01 -34.11
C ARG A 545 -21.29 -12.64 -34.76
N VAL A 546 -20.44 -11.66 -34.44
CA VAL A 546 -20.51 -10.33 -35.05
C VAL A 546 -20.20 -10.41 -36.55
N GLU A 547 -19.19 -11.19 -36.95
CA GLU A 547 -18.84 -11.40 -38.35
C GLU A 547 -19.99 -12.01 -39.17
N GLU A 548 -20.67 -13.02 -38.61
CA GLU A 548 -21.85 -13.63 -39.22
C GLU A 548 -22.99 -12.60 -39.42
N ARG A 549 -23.24 -11.76 -38.41
CA ARG A 549 -24.30 -10.74 -38.45
C ARG A 549 -24.04 -9.64 -39.49
N ILE A 550 -22.78 -9.26 -39.74
CA ILE A 550 -22.42 -8.24 -40.74
C ILE A 550 -22.17 -8.82 -42.15
N ALA A 551 -22.11 -10.14 -42.31
CA ALA A 551 -21.87 -10.80 -43.59
C ALA A 551 -22.81 -10.33 -44.72
N PRO A 552 -24.13 -10.12 -44.50
CA PRO A 552 -25.07 -9.67 -45.53
C PRO A 552 -24.79 -8.26 -46.08
N TYR A 553 -24.14 -7.40 -45.30
CA TYR A 553 -24.06 -5.95 -45.56
C TYR A 553 -22.75 -5.52 -46.25
N GLY A 554 -21.90 -6.48 -46.65
CA GLY A 554 -20.55 -6.18 -47.14
C GLY A 554 -20.17 -6.86 -48.46
N ARG A 555 -20.81 -6.43 -49.56
CA ARG A 555 -20.20 -6.28 -50.91
C ARG A 555 -21.03 -5.28 -51.72
N GLY A 556 -20.44 -4.16 -52.12
CA GLY A 556 -21.04 -3.26 -53.09
C GLY A 556 -21.33 -3.99 -54.40
N ARG A 557 -22.60 -4.07 -54.80
CA ARG A 557 -22.99 -4.27 -56.22
C ARG A 557 -22.64 -2.98 -56.97
N GLY A 558 -21.39 -2.83 -57.39
CA GLY A 558 -20.93 -1.68 -58.19
C GLY A 558 -19.80 -2.04 -59.14
N GLY A 559 -20.15 -2.33 -60.40
CA GLY A 559 -19.26 -2.38 -61.59
C GLY A 559 -18.34 -3.61 -61.70
N ARG A 560 -18.35 -4.45 -62.75
CA ARG A 560 -18.61 -4.25 -64.18
C ARG A 560 -19.40 -5.43 -64.76
N ARG A 561 -20.58 -5.16 -65.35
CA ARG A 561 -21.01 -5.96 -66.50
C ARG A 561 -20.09 -5.57 -67.66
N ARG A 562 -19.32 -6.51 -68.21
CA ARG A 562 -18.74 -6.36 -69.55
C ARG A 562 -19.83 -6.73 -70.57
N PRO A 563 -20.22 -5.84 -71.49
CA PRO A 563 -20.99 -6.21 -72.66
C PRO A 563 -20.04 -6.62 -73.79
N GLY A 564 -20.20 -7.84 -74.31
CA GLY A 564 -19.89 -8.17 -75.70
C GLY A 564 -18.64 -9.01 -76.00
N SER A 565 -18.88 -10.02 -76.86
CA SER A 565 -17.96 -10.87 -77.66
C SER A 565 -17.34 -12.09 -76.91
N THR A 566 -17.50 -13.35 -77.33
CA THR A 566 -17.97 -13.91 -78.62
C THR A 566 -18.48 -15.35 -78.43
N THR A 567 -19.48 -15.68 -79.24
CA THR A 567 -20.09 -16.98 -79.57
C THR A 567 -19.12 -18.04 -80.10
N THR A 568 -19.34 -19.32 -79.74
CA THR A 568 -19.30 -20.54 -80.60
C THR A 568 -19.81 -21.72 -79.75
N ILE A 569 -21.05 -22.17 -79.90
CA ILE A 569 -21.60 -23.14 -80.89
C ILE A 569 -21.34 -24.61 -80.52
N THR A 570 -22.44 -25.26 -80.10
CA THR A 570 -22.91 -26.66 -80.29
C THR A 570 -22.02 -27.84 -79.89
N THR A 571 -22.59 -28.78 -79.13
CA THR A 571 -23.33 -29.92 -79.72
C THR A 571 -24.30 -30.53 -78.71
N ASP A 572 -25.55 -30.65 -79.16
CA ASP A 572 -26.58 -31.53 -78.60
C ASP A 572 -26.15 -33.00 -78.67
N GLY A 573 -26.70 -33.78 -77.74
CA GLY A 573 -26.68 -35.24 -77.76
C GLY A 573 -27.70 -35.80 -76.78
N GLN A 574 -28.99 -35.69 -77.11
CA GLN A 574 -30.08 -36.42 -76.47
C GLN A 574 -29.98 -37.93 -76.73
N ALA A 575 -30.24 -38.74 -75.69
CA ALA A 575 -31.07 -39.97 -75.67
C ALA A 575 -30.83 -40.68 -74.32
N ALA A 576 -31.76 -40.66 -73.37
CA ALA A 576 -32.96 -41.50 -73.24
C ALA A 576 -32.69 -42.95 -72.77
N SER A 577 -33.39 -43.31 -71.68
CA SER A 577 -33.90 -44.64 -71.27
C SER A 577 -33.11 -45.55 -70.31
N GLY A 578 -33.85 -46.09 -69.34
CA GLY A 578 -33.55 -47.21 -68.43
C GLY A 578 -33.46 -46.77 -66.95
N GLY A 579 -34.39 -47.00 -66.03
CA GLY A 579 -35.47 -47.99 -65.97
C GLY A 579 -35.14 -49.10 -64.97
N ASP A 580 -35.34 -48.81 -63.68
CA ASP A 580 -35.86 -49.65 -62.56
C ASP A 580 -35.36 -49.16 -61.20
#